data_AF-X1VLL0-F1
#
_entry.id   AF-X1VLL0-F1
#
_cell.length_a   1.000
_cell.length_b   1.000
_cell.length_c   1.000
_cell.angle_alpha   90.00
_cell.angle_beta   90.00
_cell.angle_gamma   90.00
#
_symmetry.space_group_name_H-M   'P 1'
#
loop_
_entity.id
_entity.type
_entity.pdbx_description
1 polymer ?
#
loop_
_entity_poly.entity_id
_entity_poly.type
_entity_poly.pdbx_seq_one_letter_code
_entity_poly.pdbx_strand_id
1 'polypeptide(L)'
;MALSTNLISGLSSGFDWRSMIDQLIAIEHRRVDIVENRKSEYESKLSEWQSFNTKLLALKTASEGLKDAKDFYLYTAGMSTDSSTVDGDDRLSVSTSDTAVPGTYEIVVTDLATAQKLSSNPFTSQTAELGSSYV
;
A
#
# COMPACT_ATOMS: atom_id res chain seq x y z
N MET A 1 -63.68 -21.23 12.84
CA MET A 1 -64.33 -20.08 13.53
C MET A 1 -64.21 -18.90 12.60
N ALA A 2 -65.24 -18.71 11.78
CA ALA A 2 -66.13 -17.55 11.87
C ALA A 2 -65.52 -16.32 11.18
N LEU A 3 -65.79 -16.26 9.88
CA LEU A 3 -65.72 -15.06 9.05
C LEU A 3 -66.59 -13.97 9.69
N SER A 4 -65.99 -13.03 10.42
CA SER A 4 -66.66 -11.79 10.79
C SER A 4 -66.28 -10.71 9.80
N THR A 5 -66.95 -10.75 8.65
CA THR A 5 -67.23 -9.57 7.82
C THR A 5 -67.88 -8.52 8.72
N ASN A 6 -67.13 -7.48 9.08
CA ASN A 6 -67.67 -6.20 9.54
C ASN A 6 -67.13 -5.09 8.62
N LEU A 7 -67.24 -5.33 7.32
CA LEU A 7 -67.35 -4.28 6.33
C LEU A 7 -68.84 -3.98 6.24
N ILE A 8 -69.37 -3.02 7.00
CA ILE A 8 -70.59 -2.21 6.76
C ILE A 8 -70.87 -1.43 8.05
N SER A 9 -70.20 -0.30 8.19
CA SER A 9 -70.74 0.88 8.88
C SER A 9 -70.03 2.08 8.25
N GLY A 10 -70.63 2.69 7.22
CA GLY A 10 -70.04 3.86 6.54
C GLY A 10 -70.30 3.99 5.04
N LEU A 11 -70.60 2.90 4.32
CA LEU A 11 -70.83 2.96 2.86
C LEU A 11 -72.08 3.79 2.44
N SER A 12 -73.02 4.06 3.36
CA SER A 12 -74.19 4.92 3.10
C SER A 12 -74.04 6.37 3.57
N SER A 13 -72.95 6.72 4.26
CA SER A 13 -72.78 8.05 4.88
C SER A 13 -72.00 9.05 4.00
N GLY A 14 -71.52 8.64 2.82
CA GLY A 14 -70.60 9.47 2.03
C GLY A 14 -69.27 9.78 2.75
N PHE A 15 -68.99 9.05 3.84
CA PHE A 15 -67.86 9.30 4.72
C PHE A 15 -66.76 8.27 4.46
N ASP A 16 -65.59 8.74 4.00
CA ASP A 16 -64.44 7.89 3.71
C ASP A 16 -63.62 7.59 4.97
N TRP A 17 -64.02 6.54 5.70
CA TRP A 17 -63.30 6.09 6.89
C TRP A 17 -61.89 5.56 6.61
N ARG A 18 -61.61 5.07 5.39
CA ARG A 18 -60.25 4.63 5.06
C ARG A 18 -59.30 5.80 5.03
N SER A 19 -59.66 6.88 4.32
CA SER A 19 -58.88 8.11 4.28
C SER A 19 -58.65 8.73 5.67
N MET A 20 -59.65 8.70 6.56
CA MET A 20 -59.47 9.17 7.95
C MET A 20 -58.48 8.30 8.74
N ILE A 21 -58.57 6.97 8.64
CA ILE A 21 -57.64 6.06 9.32
C ILE A 21 -56.23 6.24 8.78
N ASP A 22 -56.07 6.36 7.46
CA ASP A 22 -54.79 6.62 6.82
C ASP A 22 -54.18 7.95 7.30
N GLN A 23 -55.01 9.00 7.46
CA GLN A 23 -54.57 10.29 8.02
C GLN A 23 -54.13 10.18 9.49
N LEU A 24 -54.84 9.40 10.32
CA LEU A 24 -54.47 9.16 11.72
C LEU A 24 -53.14 8.40 11.83
N ILE A 25 -52.97 7.35 11.01
CA ILE A 25 -51.72 6.58 10.92
C ILE A 25 -50.57 7.50 10.46
N ALA A 26 -50.81 8.35 9.46
CA ALA A 26 -49.80 9.31 8.98
C ALA A 26 -49.38 10.32 10.08
N ILE A 27 -50.32 10.79 10.90
CA ILE A 27 -50.03 11.67 12.04
C ILE A 27 -49.20 10.94 13.10
N GLU A 28 -49.51 9.67 13.38
CA GLU A 28 -48.75 8.85 14.31
C GLU A 28 -47.32 8.58 13.79
N HIS A 29 -47.18 8.32 12.49
CA HIS A 29 -45.89 8.10 11.84
C HIS A 29 -45.00 9.35 11.77
N ARG A 30 -45.58 10.55 11.90
CA ARG A 30 -44.79 11.81 11.93
C ARG A 30 -43.67 11.80 12.96
N ARG A 31 -43.85 11.10 14.09
CA ARG A 31 -42.79 10.96 15.11
C ARG A 31 -41.61 10.12 14.59
N VAL A 32 -41.91 9.07 13.84
CA VAL A 32 -40.92 8.22 13.18
C VAL A 32 -40.16 9.03 12.13
N ASP A 33 -40.88 9.79 11.30
CA ASP A 33 -40.27 10.63 10.25
C ASP A 33 -39.29 11.66 10.84
N ILE A 34 -39.62 12.27 11.99
CA ILE A 34 -38.72 13.21 12.67
C ILE A 34 -37.43 12.51 13.12
N VAL A 35 -37.52 11.29 13.65
CA VAL A 35 -36.36 10.53 14.12
C VAL A 35 -35.53 10.05 12.94
N GLU A 36 -36.15 9.56 11.86
CA GLU A 36 -35.44 9.10 10.67
C GLU A 36 -34.74 10.25 9.95
N ASN A 37 -35.37 11.43 9.86
CA ASN A 37 -34.71 12.63 9.32
C ASN A 37 -33.50 13.04 10.16
N ARG A 38 -33.61 13.03 11.50
CA ARG A 38 -32.47 13.31 12.40
C ARG A 38 -31.34 12.30 12.22
N LYS A 39 -31.69 11.02 12.09
CA LYS A 39 -30.71 9.95 11.82
C LYS A 39 -29.99 10.19 10.51
N SER A 40 -30.70 10.48 9.43
CA SER A 40 -30.12 10.79 8.12
C SER A 40 -29.20 12.02 8.15
N GLU A 41 -29.58 13.06 8.90
CA GLU A 41 -28.71 14.22 9.14
C GLU A 41 -27.42 13.85 9.88
N TYR A 42 -27.51 13.01 10.92
CA TYR A 42 -26.34 12.57 11.68
C TYR A 42 -25.44 11.62 10.88
N GLU A 43 -26.00 10.71 10.09
CA GLU A 43 -25.26 9.83 9.19
C GLU A 43 -24.50 10.65 8.13
N SER A 44 -25.14 11.68 7.58
CA SER A 44 -24.51 12.61 6.64
C SER A 44 -23.34 13.35 7.31
N LYS A 45 -23.55 13.91 8.51
CA LYS A 45 -22.48 14.56 9.29
C LYS A 45 -21.33 13.59 9.61
N LEU A 46 -21.65 12.35 9.99
CA LEU A 46 -20.65 11.33 10.29
C LEU A 46 -19.80 11.01 9.07
N SER A 47 -20.42 10.84 7.89
CA SER A 47 -19.72 10.61 6.63
C SER A 47 -18.73 11.74 6.31
N GLU A 48 -19.14 13.00 6.47
CA GLU A 48 -18.26 14.15 6.27
C GLU A 48 -17.07 14.15 7.25
N TRP A 49 -17.31 13.83 8.53
CA TRP A 49 -16.23 13.71 9.52
C TRP A 49 -15.26 12.55 9.22
N GLN A 50 -15.77 11.42 8.73
CA GLN A 50 -14.93 10.29 8.31
C GLN A 50 -14.07 10.65 7.10
N SER A 51 -14.64 11.35 6.12
CA SER A 51 -13.93 11.88 4.95
C SER A 51 -12.82 12.86 5.38
N PHE A 52 -13.14 13.80 6.27
CA PHE A 52 -12.17 14.74 6.82
C PHE A 52 -11.04 14.02 7.56
N ASN A 53 -11.35 13.07 8.45
CA ASN A 53 -10.36 12.30 9.17
C ASN A 53 -9.43 11.52 8.22
N THR A 54 -9.99 10.94 7.16
CA THR A 54 -9.21 10.23 6.14
C THR A 54 -8.23 11.16 5.43
N LYS A 55 -8.68 12.35 5.04
CA LYS A 55 -7.82 13.37 4.42
C LYS A 55 -6.73 13.86 5.36
N LEU A 56 -7.05 14.07 6.64
CA LEU A 56 -6.08 14.49 7.64
C LEU A 56 -5.04 13.41 7.93
N LEU A 57 -5.47 12.14 7.99
CA LEU A 57 -4.56 11.01 8.13
C LEU A 57 -3.63 10.89 6.93
N ALA A 58 -4.13 11.06 5.70
CA ALA A 58 -3.30 11.07 4.50
C ALA A 58 -2.24 12.18 4.53
N LEU A 59 -2.63 13.39 4.97
CA LEU A 59 -1.69 14.51 5.13
C LEU A 59 -0.63 14.21 6.20
N LYS A 60 -1.03 13.65 7.35
CA LYS A 60 -0.10 13.24 8.41
C LYS A 60 0.90 12.21 7.88
N THR A 61 0.43 11.17 7.21
CA THR A 61 1.30 10.14 6.62
C THR A 61 2.26 10.72 5.60
N ALA A 62 1.80 11.63 4.73
CA ALA A 62 2.68 12.30 3.78
C ALA A 62 3.74 13.16 4.48
N SER A 63 3.37 13.88 5.54
CA SER A 63 4.30 14.66 6.35
C SER A 63 5.29 13.79 7.12
N GLU A 64 4.88 12.62 7.61
CA GLU A 64 5.76 11.66 8.28
C GLU A 64 6.81 11.12 7.31
N GLY A 65 6.44 10.84 6.06
CA GLY A 65 7.37 10.44 5.00
C GLY A 65 8.35 11.53 4.55
N LEU A 66 8.16 12.79 4.96
CA LEU A 66 9.08 13.91 4.66
C LEU A 66 9.85 14.35 5.91
N LYS A 67 9.65 13.72 7.07
CA LYS A 67 10.23 14.16 8.33
C LYS A 67 11.74 13.92 8.41
N ASP A 68 12.24 12.88 7.75
CA ASP A 68 13.61 12.43 7.92
C ASP A 68 14.55 13.14 6.94
N ALA A 69 15.50 13.92 7.48
CA ALA A 69 16.46 14.68 6.68
C ALA A 69 17.29 13.79 5.73
N LYS A 70 17.46 12.51 6.08
CA LYS A 70 18.14 11.49 5.28
C LYS A 70 17.49 11.24 3.93
N ASP A 71 16.18 11.37 3.83
CA ASP A 71 15.44 11.18 2.57
C ASP A 71 15.78 12.27 1.54
N PHE A 72 16.37 13.38 1.99
CA PHE A 72 16.86 14.47 1.15
C PHE A 72 18.35 14.34 0.78
N TYR A 73 19.09 13.42 1.42
CA TYR A 73 20.49 13.13 1.10
C TYR A 73 20.59 11.98 0.08
N LEU A 74 19.91 12.14 -1.05
CA LEU A 74 20.02 11.24 -2.19
C LEU A 74 21.18 11.66 -3.08
N TYR A 75 22.16 10.78 -3.23
CA TYR A 75 23.31 11.00 -4.10
C TYR A 75 23.22 10.13 -5.34
N THR A 76 23.65 10.65 -6.48
CA THR A 76 23.83 9.89 -7.71
C THR A 76 25.31 9.75 -8.02
N ALA A 77 25.70 8.59 -8.55
CA ALA A 77 27.03 8.37 -9.07
C ALA A 77 26.99 8.44 -10.60
N GLY A 78 27.96 9.13 -11.19
CA GLY A 78 28.26 9.09 -12.61
C GLY A 78 29.70 8.65 -12.81
N MET A 79 29.95 7.78 -13.77
CA MET A 79 31.29 7.29 -14.07
C MET A 79 31.70 7.71 -15.48
N SER A 80 32.98 8.03 -15.63
CA SER A 80 33.63 8.21 -16.92
C SER A 80 34.97 7.46 -16.89
N THR A 81 35.50 7.18 -18.07
CA THR A 81 36.67 6.32 -18.28
C THR A 81 37.54 6.96 -19.34
N ASP A 82 38.85 6.81 -19.18
CA ASP A 82 39.84 7.32 -20.13
C ASP A 82 39.90 6.47 -21.43
N SER A 83 39.21 5.33 -21.46
CA SER A 83 39.14 4.45 -22.63
C SER A 83 37.99 4.84 -23.55
N SER A 84 38.27 4.96 -24.86
CA SER A 84 37.26 5.27 -25.87
C SER A 84 36.43 4.06 -26.33
N THR A 85 36.76 2.85 -25.86
CA THR A 85 36.17 1.59 -26.34
C THR A 85 35.49 0.77 -25.25
N VAL A 86 35.65 1.14 -23.98
CA VAL A 86 35.12 0.40 -22.84
C VAL A 86 34.43 1.39 -21.93
N ASP A 87 33.14 1.19 -21.70
CA ASP A 87 32.38 2.02 -20.76
C ASP A 87 32.74 1.66 -19.30
N GLY A 88 32.62 2.66 -18.41
CA GLY A 88 32.93 2.46 -16.99
C GLY A 88 32.03 1.39 -16.34
N ASP A 89 30.76 1.35 -16.75
CA ASP A 89 29.76 0.39 -16.25
C ASP A 89 30.09 -1.07 -16.61
N ASP A 90 30.88 -1.31 -17.66
CA ASP A 90 31.35 -2.66 -18.04
C ASP A 90 32.48 -3.18 -17.14
N ARG A 91 33.06 -2.31 -16.30
CA ARG A 91 34.22 -2.62 -15.45
C ARG A 91 33.89 -2.54 -13.97
N LEU A 92 33.09 -1.56 -13.58
CA LEU A 92 32.78 -1.28 -12.18
C LEU A 92 31.33 -0.78 -12.07
N SER A 93 30.62 -1.26 -11.05
CA SER A 93 29.32 -0.73 -10.65
C SER A 93 29.47 0.08 -9.36
N VAL A 94 28.84 1.26 -9.31
CA VAL A 94 28.88 2.14 -8.15
C VAL A 94 27.45 2.40 -7.67
N SER A 95 27.23 2.21 -6.37
CA SER A 95 26.00 2.60 -5.69
C SER A 95 26.32 3.55 -4.55
N THR A 96 25.38 4.46 -4.29
CA THR A 96 25.49 5.50 -3.26
C THR A 96 24.57 5.19 -2.08
N SER A 97 24.96 5.64 -0.89
CA SER A 97 24.14 5.59 0.33
C SER A 97 23.82 7.01 0.83
N ASP A 98 22.93 7.12 1.82
CA ASP A 98 22.59 8.38 2.54
C ASP A 98 23.78 9.02 3.30
N THR A 99 24.93 8.34 3.31
CA THR A 99 26.17 8.72 3.98
C THR A 99 27.33 8.95 2.99
N ALA A 100 27.05 8.88 1.68
CA ALA A 100 28.05 9.15 0.65
C ALA A 100 28.52 10.61 0.73
N VAL A 101 29.82 10.81 0.48
CA VAL A 101 30.42 12.15 0.43
C VAL A 101 30.45 12.61 -1.03
N PRO A 102 29.89 13.78 -1.36
CA PRO A 102 30.01 14.35 -2.70
C PRO A 102 31.46 14.62 -3.06
N GLY A 103 31.90 14.12 -4.20
CA GLY A 103 33.25 14.33 -4.68
C GLY A 103 33.55 13.56 -5.97
N THR A 104 34.67 13.90 -6.59
CA THR A 104 35.23 13.14 -7.70
C THR A 104 36.26 12.17 -7.16
N TYR A 105 36.12 10.90 -7.52
CA TYR A 105 37.01 9.82 -7.10
C TYR A 105 37.66 9.21 -8.33
N GLU A 106 38.99 9.12 -8.33
CA GLU A 106 39.77 8.45 -9.37
C GLU A 106 40.07 7.02 -8.91
N ILE A 107 39.66 6.03 -9.71
CA ILE A 107 39.78 4.61 -9.38
C ILE A 107 40.57 3.91 -10.48
N VAL A 108 41.66 3.27 -10.10
CA VAL A 108 42.48 2.45 -11.00
C VAL A 108 42.31 0.98 -10.62
N VAL A 109 41.75 0.18 -11.51
CA VAL A 109 41.59 -1.26 -11.32
C VAL A 109 42.85 -1.96 -11.82
N THR A 110 43.67 -2.50 -10.92
CA THR A 110 44.90 -3.22 -11.29
C THR A 110 44.64 -4.70 -11.53
N ASP A 111 43.98 -5.38 -10.58
CA ASP A 111 43.72 -6.82 -10.62
C ASP A 111 42.35 -7.14 -10.02
N LEU A 112 41.69 -8.18 -10.54
CA LEU A 112 40.44 -8.67 -9.97
C LEU A 112 40.72 -9.69 -8.87
N ALA A 113 39.99 -9.57 -7.76
CA ALA A 113 40.03 -10.57 -6.70
C ALA A 113 39.52 -11.91 -7.25
N THR A 114 40.33 -12.96 -7.12
CA THR A 114 39.98 -14.32 -7.56
C THR A 114 39.82 -15.24 -6.36
N ALA A 115 38.87 -16.17 -6.45
CA ALA A 115 38.69 -17.20 -5.43
C ALA A 115 39.71 -18.34 -5.65
N GLN A 116 40.37 -18.77 -4.57
CA GLN A 116 41.25 -19.94 -4.63
C GLN A 116 40.44 -21.20 -4.90
N LYS A 117 40.83 -21.94 -5.94
CA LYS A 117 40.33 -23.30 -6.20
C LYS A 117 41.49 -24.26 -6.08
N LEU A 118 41.37 -25.20 -5.15
CA LEU A 118 42.30 -26.31 -5.02
C LEU A 118 41.63 -27.57 -5.56
N SER A 119 42.28 -28.20 -6.53
CA SER A 119 41.91 -29.52 -7.02
C SER A 119 43.11 -30.43 -6.86
N SER A 120 42.87 -31.69 -6.52
CA SER A 120 43.92 -32.71 -6.63
C SER A 120 44.26 -32.92 -8.10
N ASN A 121 45.50 -33.33 -8.37
CA ASN A 121 45.89 -33.82 -9.68
C ASN A 121 45.05 -35.07 -10.05
N PRO A 122 44.81 -35.34 -11.34
CA PRO A 122 44.08 -36.52 -11.76
C PRO A 122 44.84 -37.79 -11.36
N PHE A 123 44.14 -38.74 -10.73
CA PHE A 123 44.70 -40.05 -10.40
C PHE A 123 44.33 -41.06 -11.49
N THR A 124 45.34 -41.70 -12.08
CA THR A 124 45.16 -42.69 -13.17
C THR A 124 44.78 -44.09 -12.68
N SER A 125 44.86 -44.35 -11.36
CA SER A 125 44.45 -45.59 -10.72
C SER A 125 44.07 -45.34 -9.26
N GLN A 126 43.13 -46.14 -8.72
CA GLN A 126 42.75 -46.13 -7.30
C GLN A 126 43.84 -46.69 -6.37
N THR A 127 44.81 -47.41 -6.93
CA THR A 127 45.87 -48.11 -6.18
C THR A 127 47.27 -47.53 -6.39
N ALA A 128 47.40 -46.47 -7.20
CA ALA A 128 48.69 -45.84 -7.42
C ALA A 128 49.11 -45.04 -6.17
N GLU A 129 50.33 -45.27 -5.70
CA GLU A 129 50.90 -44.55 -4.56
C GLU A 129 51.06 -43.05 -4.89
N LEU A 130 50.57 -42.19 -4.00
CA LEU A 130 50.70 -40.73 -4.16
C LEU A 130 52.04 -40.28 -3.57
N GLY A 131 52.86 -39.60 -4.38
CA GLY A 131 54.13 -38.99 -3.91
C GLY A 131 55.42 -39.77 -4.20
N SER A 132 55.37 -40.79 -5.07
CA SER A 132 56.57 -41.58 -5.45
C SER A 132 57.60 -40.78 -6.28
N SER A 133 57.26 -39.58 -6.76
CA SER A 133 58.16 -38.71 -7.54
C SER A 133 58.69 -37.50 -6.75
N TYR A 134 59.23 -37.75 -5.55
CA TYR A 134 60.21 -36.85 -4.94
C TYR A 134 61.60 -37.46 -5.11
N VAL A 135 62.26 -37.10 -6.21
CA VAL A 135 63.72 -37.15 -6.40
C VAL A 135 64.12 -35.82 -7.02
#